data_AF-A0A850RZ18-F1
#
_entry.id   AF-A0A850RZ18-F1
#
_cell.length_a   1.000
_cell.length_b   1.000
_cell.length_c   1.000
_cell.angle_alpha   90.00
_cell.angle_beta   90.00
_cell.angle_gamma   90.00
#
_symmetry.space_group_name_H-M   'P 1'
#
loop_
_entity.id
_entity.type
_entity.pdbx_description
1 polymer ?
#
loop_
_entity_poly.entity_id
_entity_poly.type
_entity_poly.pdbx_seq_one_letter_code
_entity_poly.pdbx_strand_id
1 'polypeptide(L)'
;MNLHNNKLFSTLLYLACIMTLQCAVVTPSHAVMPAKHYDEAARASQIKAIAIVEKVETVEKTKRSTRKRVTFRLERALSMNTPQTFTGTCYSVDHAWQETGVGGTIYYYPQEGAKVLVTVSSNGSLITSHTTLTPELEQEIALNGLRNISFGMGKASVKPAVRQGEEEQWFSFYAAGKTKGFFHASQKRNREQPMLIEFTHELLLGELDGDRQIYTAITHSRDDHTLTPEWLLISSDSITSEKRTPLIKREIGFRLDASQNTNDGILAKGKSDAADVAIPSATTTDFLLFSLIEKMPFKKGFSRSLNLIETLELHLKKNVVIRYAGKDTDNQNLHKFIESGPAQATYWLNNQHRLMEVHWDGDKVFKRSTQAEAMTTLQ
;
A
#
# COMPACT_ATOMS: atom_id res chain seq x y z
N MET A 1 -37.20 -24.88 74.54
CA MET A 1 -36.81 -25.77 73.44
C MET A 1 -36.82 -24.99 72.13
N ASN A 2 -35.61 -24.67 71.65
CA ASN A 2 -35.15 -24.30 70.30
C ASN A 2 -36.13 -23.73 69.26
N LEU A 3 -36.30 -22.40 69.26
CA LEU A 3 -36.90 -21.62 68.17
C LEU A 3 -35.89 -20.70 67.45
N HIS A 4 -34.59 -20.79 67.77
CA HIS A 4 -33.54 -19.94 67.17
C HIS A 4 -32.82 -20.56 65.94
N ASN A 5 -32.98 -21.85 65.67
CA ASN A 5 -32.24 -22.51 64.57
C ASN A 5 -32.91 -22.41 63.19
N ASN A 6 -34.18 -22.01 63.08
CA ASN A 6 -34.89 -21.99 61.79
C ASN A 6 -34.62 -20.72 60.95
N LYS A 7 -34.25 -19.59 61.56
CA LYS A 7 -33.97 -18.35 60.79
C LYS A 7 -32.59 -18.37 60.13
N LEU A 8 -31.59 -18.98 60.78
CA LEU A 8 -30.24 -19.15 60.21
C LEU A 8 -30.23 -20.12 59.04
N PHE A 9 -30.98 -21.23 59.12
CA PHE A 9 -31.09 -22.18 58.01
C PHE A 9 -31.78 -21.59 56.79
N SER A 10 -32.84 -20.78 56.99
CA SER A 10 -33.55 -20.13 55.89
C SER A 10 -32.71 -19.05 55.18
N THR A 11 -31.91 -18.28 55.93
CA THR A 11 -31.02 -17.25 55.33
C THR A 11 -29.81 -17.87 54.64
N LEU A 12 -29.23 -18.94 55.17
CA LEU A 12 -28.16 -19.70 54.51
C LEU A 12 -28.64 -20.38 53.21
N LEU A 13 -29.88 -20.89 53.19
CA LEU A 13 -30.45 -21.48 51.96
C LEU A 13 -30.75 -20.42 50.89
N TYR A 14 -31.18 -19.22 51.29
CA TYR A 14 -31.43 -18.10 50.38
C TYR A 14 -30.13 -17.54 49.78
N LEU A 15 -29.07 -17.42 50.59
CA LEU A 15 -27.73 -17.03 50.12
C LEU A 15 -27.09 -18.09 49.22
N ALA A 16 -27.27 -19.38 49.53
CA ALA A 16 -26.81 -20.47 48.67
C ALA A 16 -27.52 -20.46 47.31
N CYS A 17 -28.84 -20.23 47.28
CA CYS A 17 -29.58 -20.10 46.02
C CYS A 17 -29.14 -18.88 45.19
N ILE A 18 -28.86 -17.73 45.81
CA ILE A 18 -28.38 -16.53 45.10
C ILE A 18 -26.94 -16.73 44.57
N MET A 19 -26.06 -17.43 45.29
CA MET A 19 -24.71 -17.75 44.80
C MET A 19 -24.70 -18.82 43.71
N THR A 20 -25.62 -19.78 43.71
CA THR A 20 -25.75 -20.73 42.60
C THR A 20 -26.36 -20.11 41.33
N LEU A 21 -27.13 -19.03 41.45
CA LEU A 21 -27.72 -18.33 40.30
C LEU A 21 -26.74 -17.39 39.59
N GLN A 22 -25.63 -17.01 40.22
CA GLN A 22 -24.54 -16.24 39.58
C GLN A 22 -23.53 -17.10 38.81
N CYS A 23 -23.62 -18.43 38.90
CA CYS A 23 -22.91 -19.36 38.01
C CYS A 23 -23.72 -19.70 36.75
N ALA A 24 -24.68 -18.84 36.38
CA ALA A 24 -25.16 -18.80 35.00
C ALA A 24 -23.98 -18.39 34.12
N VAL A 25 -23.24 -19.39 33.65
CA VAL A 25 -22.22 -19.30 32.62
C VAL A 25 -22.83 -18.50 31.49
N VAL A 26 -22.44 -17.23 31.40
CA VAL A 26 -22.62 -16.43 30.19
C VAL A 26 -21.76 -17.14 29.16
N THR A 27 -22.33 -18.13 28.47
CA THR A 27 -21.68 -18.68 27.29
C THR A 27 -21.43 -17.49 26.40
N PRO A 28 -20.18 -17.22 25.96
CA PRO A 28 -19.94 -16.15 25.04
C PRO A 28 -20.90 -16.37 23.87
N SER A 29 -21.87 -15.47 23.75
CA SER A 29 -22.53 -15.21 22.48
C SER A 29 -21.35 -14.92 21.56
N HIS A 30 -21.01 -15.89 20.70
CA HIS A 30 -19.93 -15.71 19.76
C HIS A 30 -20.46 -14.64 18.80
N ALA A 31 -20.16 -13.39 19.13
CA ALA A 31 -20.52 -12.27 18.30
C ALA A 31 -19.73 -12.40 17.00
N VAL A 32 -20.35 -12.00 15.90
CA VAL A 32 -19.68 -11.85 14.63
C VAL A 32 -18.43 -10.97 14.85
N MET A 33 -17.26 -11.47 14.44
CA MET A 33 -16.01 -10.74 14.60
C MET A 33 -16.00 -9.45 13.75
N PRO A 34 -15.19 -8.43 14.11
CA PRO A 34 -15.07 -7.22 13.30
C PRO A 34 -14.55 -7.50 11.88
N ALA A 35 -14.93 -6.67 10.90
CA ALA A 35 -14.53 -6.84 9.49
C ALA A 35 -13.00 -7.02 9.29
N LYS A 36 -12.18 -6.32 10.09
CA LYS A 36 -10.72 -6.40 10.06
C LYS A 36 -10.19 -7.81 10.33
N HIS A 37 -10.83 -8.56 11.22
CA HIS A 37 -10.43 -9.94 11.55
C HIS A 37 -10.53 -10.86 10.32
N TYR A 38 -11.61 -10.72 9.54
CA TYR A 38 -11.80 -11.52 8.33
C TYR A 38 -10.83 -11.11 7.21
N ASP A 39 -10.50 -9.82 7.12
CA ASP A 39 -9.50 -9.34 6.16
C ASP A 39 -8.12 -9.92 6.46
N GLU A 40 -7.71 -9.91 7.74
CA GLU A 40 -6.46 -10.52 8.19
C GLU A 40 -6.43 -12.04 7.93
N ALA A 41 -7.52 -12.77 8.23
CA ALA A 41 -7.62 -14.20 7.99
C ALA A 41 -7.54 -14.57 6.50
N ALA A 42 -8.22 -13.81 5.64
CA ALA A 42 -8.15 -14.00 4.18
C ALA A 42 -6.74 -13.68 3.65
N ARG A 43 -6.07 -12.64 4.17
CA ARG A 43 -4.69 -12.30 3.78
C ARG A 43 -3.67 -13.33 4.26
N ALA A 44 -3.86 -13.90 5.46
CA ALA A 44 -2.96 -14.92 6.01
C ALA A 44 -3.10 -16.30 5.34
N SER A 45 -4.16 -16.53 4.57
CA SER A 45 -4.44 -17.82 3.95
C SER A 45 -3.38 -18.26 2.95
N GLN A 46 -3.00 -19.54 3.01
CA GLN A 46 -1.98 -20.11 2.12
C GLN A 46 -2.46 -20.22 0.67
N ILE A 47 -3.76 -20.44 0.48
CA ILE A 47 -4.37 -20.53 -0.85
C ILE A 47 -5.20 -19.26 -1.10
N LYS A 48 -4.89 -18.57 -2.20
CA LYS A 48 -5.66 -17.46 -2.76
C LYS A 48 -5.76 -17.70 -4.25
N ALA A 49 -6.97 -17.80 -4.79
CA ALA A 49 -7.15 -18.22 -6.16
C ALA A 49 -8.44 -17.68 -6.78
N ILE A 50 -8.41 -17.54 -8.11
CA ILE A 50 -9.63 -17.65 -8.92
C ILE A 50 -9.81 -19.13 -9.26
N ALA A 51 -10.96 -19.68 -8.92
CA ALA A 51 -11.25 -21.09 -9.08
C ALA A 51 -12.70 -21.33 -9.47
N ILE A 52 -12.96 -22.51 -10.04
CA ILE A 52 -14.31 -23.00 -10.32
C ILE A 52 -14.69 -23.98 -9.23
N VAL A 53 -15.87 -23.81 -8.66
CA VAL A 53 -16.45 -24.77 -7.71
C VAL A 53 -16.84 -26.03 -8.47
N GLU A 54 -16.10 -27.12 -8.29
CA GLU A 54 -16.39 -28.38 -8.98
C GLU A 54 -17.43 -29.22 -8.25
N LYS A 55 -17.37 -29.24 -6.91
CA LYS A 55 -18.24 -30.10 -6.10
C LYS A 55 -18.52 -29.48 -4.74
N VAL A 56 -19.75 -29.60 -4.27
CA VAL A 56 -20.15 -29.20 -2.92
C VAL A 56 -20.76 -30.41 -2.18
N GLU A 57 -20.05 -30.90 -1.18
CA GLU A 57 -20.46 -32.05 -0.38
C GLU A 57 -20.92 -31.63 1.02
N THR A 58 -22.06 -32.14 1.47
CA THR A 58 -22.47 -31.97 2.87
C THR A 58 -21.71 -32.98 3.72
N VAL A 59 -20.88 -32.49 4.64
CA VAL A 59 -20.07 -33.32 5.56
C VAL A 59 -20.86 -33.61 6.84
N GLU A 60 -21.56 -32.60 7.34
CA GLU A 60 -22.30 -32.69 8.59
C GLU A 60 -23.51 -31.76 8.53
N LYS A 61 -24.64 -32.21 9.07
CA LYS A 61 -25.85 -31.40 9.18
C LYS A 61 -26.34 -31.44 10.61
N THR A 62 -26.37 -30.29 11.26
CA THR A 62 -26.87 -30.12 12.63
C THR A 62 -28.18 -29.32 12.60
N LYS A 63 -28.81 -29.13 13.77
CA LYS A 63 -29.98 -28.25 13.91
C LYS A 63 -29.67 -26.77 13.67
N ARG A 64 -28.40 -26.36 13.68
CA ARG A 64 -27.97 -24.94 13.65
C ARG A 64 -27.19 -24.57 12.39
N SER A 65 -26.57 -25.53 11.73
CA SER A 65 -25.74 -25.30 10.55
C SER A 65 -25.50 -26.59 9.75
N THR A 66 -25.18 -26.41 8.48
CA THR A 66 -24.64 -27.46 7.60
C THR A 66 -23.15 -27.17 7.39
N ARG A 67 -22.29 -28.13 7.71
CA ARG A 67 -20.87 -28.08 7.32
C ARG A 67 -20.71 -28.70 5.95
N LYS A 68 -20.09 -27.97 5.02
CA LYS A 68 -19.83 -28.42 3.66
C LYS A 68 -18.33 -28.49 3.39
N ARG A 69 -17.95 -29.42 2.53
CA ARG A 69 -16.64 -29.48 1.87
C ARG A 69 -16.84 -29.08 0.42
N VAL A 70 -15.99 -28.20 -0.07
CA VAL A 70 -16.04 -27.68 -1.42
C VAL A 70 -14.74 -28.06 -2.12
N THR A 71 -14.85 -28.66 -3.29
CA THR A 71 -13.72 -28.93 -4.18
C THR A 71 -13.65 -27.85 -5.24
N PHE A 72 -12.45 -27.30 -5.43
CA PHE A 72 -12.17 -26.23 -6.36
C PHE A 72 -11.15 -26.69 -7.39
N ARG A 73 -11.38 -26.33 -8.65
CA ARG A 73 -10.35 -26.39 -9.70
C ARG A 73 -9.78 -25.02 -9.95
N LEU A 74 -8.46 -24.95 -9.93
CA LEU A 74 -7.71 -23.74 -10.14
C LEU A 74 -7.91 -23.22 -11.57
N GLU A 75 -8.21 -21.94 -11.67
CA GLU A 75 -8.14 -21.21 -12.94
C GLU A 75 -6.96 -20.23 -12.95
N ARG A 76 -6.75 -19.54 -11.84
CA ARG A 76 -5.59 -18.65 -11.66
C ARG A 76 -5.13 -18.63 -10.21
N ALA A 77 -3.84 -18.89 -10.00
CA ALA A 77 -3.20 -18.77 -8.70
C ALA A 77 -2.91 -17.29 -8.37
N LEU A 78 -3.23 -16.88 -7.14
CA LEU A 78 -2.89 -15.57 -6.57
C LEU A 78 -1.94 -15.69 -5.36
N SER A 79 -1.62 -16.92 -4.95
CA SER A 79 -0.59 -17.25 -3.98
C SER A 79 0.31 -18.38 -4.51
N MET A 80 1.55 -18.42 -4.03
CA MET A 80 2.52 -19.45 -4.41
C MET A 80 2.04 -20.86 -4.03
N ASN A 81 2.43 -21.87 -4.81
CA ASN A 81 2.17 -23.29 -4.56
C ASN A 81 0.69 -23.67 -4.43
N THR A 82 -0.22 -22.92 -5.08
CA THR A 82 -1.64 -23.30 -5.14
C THR A 82 -1.82 -24.55 -6.00
N PRO A 83 -2.36 -25.66 -5.46
CA PRO A 83 -2.59 -26.88 -6.23
C PRO A 83 -3.62 -26.69 -7.36
N GLN A 84 -3.53 -27.50 -8.42
CA GLN A 84 -4.50 -27.49 -9.53
C GLN A 84 -5.93 -27.84 -9.06
N THR A 85 -6.03 -28.70 -8.05
CA THR A 85 -7.28 -29.01 -7.36
C THR A 85 -7.05 -28.90 -5.86
N PHE A 86 -7.93 -28.20 -5.16
CA PHE A 86 -7.84 -28.04 -3.72
C PHE A 86 -9.23 -28.04 -3.10
N THR A 87 -9.29 -28.21 -1.78
CA THR A 87 -10.55 -28.27 -1.04
C THR A 87 -10.57 -27.25 0.08
N GLY A 88 -11.78 -26.82 0.44
CA GLY A 88 -12.04 -25.98 1.61
C GLY A 88 -13.32 -26.42 2.30
N THR A 89 -13.46 -26.05 3.57
CA THR A 89 -14.68 -26.30 4.34
C THR A 89 -15.34 -25.00 4.74
N CYS A 90 -16.67 -25.00 4.75
CA CYS A 90 -17.47 -23.85 5.16
C CYS A 90 -18.71 -24.31 5.93
N TYR A 91 -19.35 -23.35 6.59
CA TYR A 91 -20.69 -23.54 7.15
C TYR A 91 -21.71 -22.83 6.28
N SER A 92 -22.92 -23.37 6.18
CA SER A 92 -24.09 -22.71 5.63
C SER A 92 -25.28 -22.90 6.56
N VAL A 93 -26.30 -22.07 6.41
CA VAL A 93 -27.62 -22.27 7.03
C VAL A 93 -28.60 -22.56 5.90
N ASP A 94 -28.93 -23.84 5.71
CA ASP A 94 -29.80 -24.31 4.62
C ASP A 94 -31.28 -24.43 5.07
N HIS A 95 -31.64 -23.87 6.22
CA HIS A 95 -32.97 -23.97 6.80
C HIS A 95 -33.79 -22.71 6.50
N ALA A 96 -34.96 -22.88 5.87
CA ALA A 96 -35.83 -21.78 5.44
C ALA A 96 -36.34 -20.87 6.58
N TRP A 97 -36.25 -21.30 7.84
CA TRP A 97 -36.76 -20.57 9.01
C TRP A 97 -35.71 -19.72 9.75
N GLN A 98 -34.44 -19.75 9.33
CA GLN A 98 -33.37 -18.94 9.95
C GLN A 98 -32.90 -17.83 9.01
N GLU A 99 -32.83 -16.60 9.53
CA GLU A 99 -32.21 -15.49 8.81
C GLU A 99 -30.69 -15.72 8.64
N THR A 100 -30.15 -15.37 7.47
CA THR A 100 -28.71 -15.39 7.19
C THR A 100 -27.98 -14.48 8.18
N GLY A 101 -27.22 -15.06 9.11
CA GLY A 101 -26.32 -14.32 10.00
C GLY A 101 -26.49 -14.56 11.51
N VAL A 102 -27.38 -15.45 11.96
CA VAL A 102 -27.48 -15.80 13.39
C VAL A 102 -26.33 -16.74 13.81
N GLY A 103 -25.20 -16.18 14.23
CA GLY A 103 -24.08 -16.90 14.85
C GLY A 103 -22.72 -16.21 14.67
N GLY A 104 -21.72 -16.58 15.47
CA GLY A 104 -20.36 -16.01 15.43
C GLY A 104 -19.47 -16.53 14.30
N THR A 105 -20.06 -17.13 13.27
CA THR A 105 -19.35 -17.77 12.16
C THR A 105 -19.97 -17.30 10.86
N ILE A 106 -19.12 -16.94 9.88
CA ILE A 106 -19.60 -16.56 8.55
C ILE A 106 -20.12 -17.80 7.82
N TYR A 107 -21.29 -17.65 7.21
CA TYR A 107 -21.90 -18.66 6.38
C TYR A 107 -21.63 -18.38 4.90
N TYR A 108 -21.29 -19.43 4.16
CA TYR A 108 -21.03 -19.38 2.72
C TYR A 108 -21.97 -20.34 1.99
N TYR A 109 -22.37 -19.94 0.79
CA TYR A 109 -23.32 -20.68 -0.04
C TYR A 109 -22.68 -20.97 -1.40
N PRO A 110 -21.67 -21.87 -1.45
CA PRO A 110 -21.00 -22.24 -2.69
C PRO A 110 -21.98 -22.92 -3.65
N GLN A 111 -21.84 -22.64 -4.94
CA GLN A 111 -22.65 -23.23 -6.00
C GLN A 111 -21.73 -23.92 -7.00
N GLU A 112 -22.01 -25.17 -7.34
CA GLU A 112 -21.26 -25.90 -8.36
C GLU A 112 -21.30 -25.16 -9.71
N GLY A 113 -20.17 -25.16 -10.41
CA GLY A 113 -19.97 -24.42 -11.65
C GLY A 113 -19.65 -22.93 -11.46
N ALA A 114 -19.80 -22.36 -10.26
CA ALA A 114 -19.51 -20.94 -10.06
C ALA A 114 -18.00 -20.66 -10.11
N LYS A 115 -17.63 -19.62 -10.86
CA LYS A 115 -16.29 -19.02 -10.85
C LYS A 115 -16.20 -18.04 -9.69
N VAL A 116 -15.20 -18.21 -8.83
CA VAL A 116 -15.10 -17.50 -7.55
C VAL A 116 -13.69 -16.99 -7.30
N LEU A 117 -13.59 -15.84 -6.62
CA LEU A 117 -12.40 -15.50 -5.84
C LEU A 117 -12.53 -16.17 -4.47
N VAL A 118 -11.58 -17.05 -4.14
CA VAL A 118 -11.59 -17.84 -2.92
C VAL A 118 -10.26 -17.74 -2.17
N THR A 119 -10.33 -17.72 -0.84
CA THR A 119 -9.18 -17.91 0.05
C THR A 119 -9.45 -19.06 1.01
N VAL A 120 -8.44 -19.91 1.19
CA VAL A 120 -8.51 -21.09 2.07
C VAL A 120 -7.24 -21.11 2.93
N SER A 121 -7.40 -21.26 4.25
CA SER A 121 -6.28 -21.18 5.19
C SER A 121 -5.14 -22.14 4.81
N SER A 122 -5.50 -23.37 4.45
CA SER A 122 -4.65 -24.43 3.91
C SER A 122 -5.53 -25.45 3.19
N ASN A 123 -4.96 -26.27 2.30
CA ASN A 123 -5.76 -27.27 1.56
C ASN A 123 -6.55 -28.19 2.53
N GLY A 124 -7.85 -28.36 2.30
CA GLY A 124 -8.75 -29.13 3.17
C GLY A 124 -9.25 -28.40 4.41
N SER A 125 -8.81 -27.17 4.65
CA SER A 125 -9.11 -26.39 5.86
C SER A 125 -10.24 -25.39 5.62
N LEU A 126 -10.40 -24.40 6.52
CA LEU A 126 -11.50 -23.43 6.46
C LEU A 126 -11.37 -22.49 5.24
N ILE A 127 -12.50 -22.22 4.58
CA ILE A 127 -12.66 -21.13 3.63
C ILE A 127 -12.78 -19.82 4.42
N THR A 128 -11.84 -18.91 4.21
CA THR A 128 -11.79 -17.61 4.91
C THR A 128 -12.44 -16.48 4.12
N SER A 129 -12.56 -16.63 2.80
CA SER A 129 -13.37 -15.77 1.95
C SER A 129 -13.81 -16.50 0.70
N HIS A 130 -15.05 -16.26 0.28
CA HIS A 130 -15.63 -16.84 -0.91
C HIS A 130 -16.60 -15.84 -1.56
N THR A 131 -16.28 -15.44 -2.79
CA THR A 131 -17.07 -14.45 -3.53
C THR A 131 -17.19 -14.86 -4.98
N THR A 132 -18.41 -14.88 -5.51
CA THR A 132 -18.65 -15.04 -6.95
C THR A 132 -17.89 -13.96 -7.70
N LEU A 133 -17.13 -14.38 -8.71
CA LEU A 133 -16.30 -13.45 -9.47
C LEU A 133 -17.19 -12.64 -10.41
N THR A 134 -17.25 -11.33 -10.17
CA THR A 134 -17.89 -10.37 -11.09
C THR A 134 -16.87 -9.86 -12.11
N PRO A 135 -17.31 -9.31 -13.26
CA PRO A 135 -16.39 -8.72 -14.24
C PRO A 135 -15.49 -7.63 -13.65
N GLU A 136 -16.04 -6.79 -12.77
CA GLU A 136 -15.31 -5.74 -12.05
C GLU A 136 -14.20 -6.32 -11.17
N LEU A 137 -14.53 -7.36 -10.38
CA LEU A 137 -13.57 -8.00 -9.48
C LEU A 137 -12.49 -8.76 -10.28
N GLU A 138 -12.87 -9.42 -11.37
CA GLU A 138 -11.93 -10.09 -12.28
C GLU A 138 -10.94 -9.12 -12.91
N GLN A 139 -11.46 -7.98 -13.44
CA GLN A 139 -10.63 -6.95 -14.03
C GLN A 139 -9.66 -6.35 -13.00
N GLU A 140 -10.12 -6.04 -11.80
CA GLU A 140 -9.27 -5.49 -10.75
C GLU A 140 -8.15 -6.47 -10.35
N ILE A 141 -8.48 -7.77 -10.20
CA ILE A 141 -7.48 -8.80 -9.91
C ILE A 141 -6.50 -8.98 -11.07
N ALA A 142 -6.98 -8.86 -12.30
CA ALA A 142 -6.13 -8.97 -13.48
C ALA A 142 -5.08 -7.86 -13.53
N LEU A 143 -5.47 -6.63 -13.21
CA LEU A 143 -4.61 -5.46 -13.27
C LEU A 143 -3.73 -5.30 -12.03
N ASN A 144 -4.30 -5.46 -10.83
CA ASN A 144 -3.68 -5.05 -9.56
C ASN A 144 -3.46 -6.22 -8.57
N GLY A 145 -3.82 -7.44 -8.95
CA GLY A 145 -3.83 -8.58 -8.05
C GLY A 145 -4.76 -8.34 -6.86
N LEU A 146 -4.33 -8.70 -5.66
CA LEU A 146 -5.14 -8.55 -4.44
C LEU A 146 -4.90 -7.23 -3.67
N ARG A 147 -4.12 -6.29 -4.21
CA ARG A 147 -3.71 -5.05 -3.51
C ARG A 147 -4.93 -4.19 -3.13
N ASN A 148 -5.86 -4.03 -4.06
CA ASN A 148 -7.04 -3.19 -3.92
C ASN A 148 -8.30 -3.97 -3.53
N ILE A 149 -8.15 -5.24 -3.15
CA ILE A 149 -9.26 -6.06 -2.68
C ILE A 149 -9.33 -5.98 -1.16
N SER A 150 -10.53 -5.70 -0.64
CA SER A 150 -10.86 -5.83 0.78
C SER A 150 -11.67 -7.11 1.00
N PHE A 151 -11.37 -7.84 2.07
CA PHE A 151 -12.10 -9.03 2.46
C PHE A 151 -12.94 -8.74 3.72
N GLY A 152 -14.07 -8.07 3.52
CA GLY A 152 -15.00 -7.73 4.60
C GLY A 152 -16.00 -8.86 4.82
N MET A 153 -16.12 -9.35 6.05
CA MET A 153 -17.13 -10.37 6.41
C MET A 153 -17.09 -11.61 5.51
N GLY A 154 -15.88 -12.03 5.12
CA GLY A 154 -15.68 -13.19 4.24
C GLY A 154 -16.02 -12.96 2.77
N LYS A 155 -16.40 -11.75 2.37
CA LYS A 155 -16.61 -11.37 0.98
C LYS A 155 -15.51 -10.43 0.50
N ALA A 156 -15.08 -10.64 -0.74
CA ALA A 156 -14.18 -9.78 -1.47
C ALA A 156 -14.99 -8.67 -2.12
N SER A 157 -14.51 -7.45 -1.99
CA SER A 157 -14.98 -6.31 -2.77
C SER A 157 -13.76 -5.53 -3.25
N VAL A 158 -13.89 -4.91 -4.42
CA VAL A 158 -12.97 -3.86 -4.81
C VAL A 158 -13.11 -2.76 -3.78
N LYS A 159 -12.00 -2.35 -3.16
CA LYS A 159 -12.01 -1.17 -2.29
C LYS A 159 -12.55 -0.03 -3.14
N PRO A 160 -13.56 0.73 -2.67
CA PRO A 160 -14.05 1.86 -3.43
C PRO A 160 -12.84 2.66 -3.86
N ALA A 161 -12.67 2.79 -5.17
CA ALA A 161 -11.64 3.62 -5.71
C ALA A 161 -11.86 4.99 -5.06
N VAL A 162 -10.98 5.39 -4.14
CA VAL A 162 -10.45 6.74 -4.26
C VAL A 162 -10.02 6.73 -5.71
N ARG A 163 -10.79 7.38 -6.59
CA ARG A 163 -10.43 7.50 -8.01
C ARG A 163 -8.93 7.74 -7.97
N GLN A 164 -8.14 6.79 -8.50
CA GLN A 164 -6.73 7.03 -8.75
C GLN A 164 -6.70 8.05 -9.91
N GLY A 165 -7.25 9.25 -9.65
CA GLY A 165 -6.70 10.45 -10.20
C GLY A 165 -5.27 10.50 -9.74
N GLU A 166 -4.44 11.03 -10.61
CA GLU A 166 -3.03 11.32 -10.38
C GLU A 166 -2.79 11.59 -8.89
N GLU A 167 -2.00 10.73 -8.24
CA GLU A 167 -1.60 11.01 -6.86
C GLU A 167 -0.65 12.19 -6.93
N GLU A 168 -1.22 13.38 -6.76
CA GLU A 168 -0.49 14.63 -6.78
C GLU A 168 0.04 14.97 -5.38
N GLN A 169 1.26 15.47 -5.35
CA GLN A 169 1.90 16.00 -4.18
C GLN A 169 2.45 17.37 -4.51
N TRP A 170 2.02 18.37 -3.75
CA TRP A 170 2.47 19.74 -3.87
C TRP A 170 3.33 20.09 -2.66
N PHE A 171 4.45 20.76 -2.91
CA PHE A 171 5.36 21.24 -1.88
C PHE A 171 5.77 22.67 -2.17
N SER A 172 5.69 23.53 -1.14
CA SER A 172 6.39 24.81 -1.16
C SER A 172 7.88 24.56 -1.00
N PHE A 173 8.69 25.14 -1.89
CA PHE A 173 10.13 25.02 -1.88
C PHE A 173 10.76 26.24 -1.22
N TYR A 174 11.65 26.00 -0.25
CA TYR A 174 12.40 27.02 0.46
C TYR A 174 13.89 26.78 0.30
N ALA A 175 14.65 27.86 0.13
CA ALA A 175 16.11 27.84 0.23
C ALA A 175 16.56 29.00 1.12
N ALA A 176 17.48 28.72 2.05
CA ALA A 176 17.94 29.69 3.05
C ALA A 176 16.79 30.39 3.80
N GLY A 177 15.74 29.62 4.13
CA GLY A 177 14.57 30.09 4.89
C GLY A 177 13.58 30.96 4.13
N LYS A 178 13.79 31.22 2.83
CA LYS A 178 12.88 31.99 1.98
C LYS A 178 12.18 31.07 0.99
N THR A 179 10.92 31.35 0.66
CA THR A 179 10.22 30.61 -0.40
C THR A 179 10.84 30.96 -1.75
N LYS A 180 11.16 29.94 -2.55
CA LYS A 180 11.87 30.05 -3.84
C LYS A 180 11.13 29.38 -4.99
N GLY A 181 9.93 28.87 -4.73
CA GLY A 181 9.06 28.25 -5.73
C GLY A 181 8.32 27.04 -5.16
N PHE A 182 8.11 26.03 -6.00
CA PHE A 182 7.38 24.82 -5.61
C PHE A 182 7.96 23.58 -6.27
N PHE A 183 7.65 22.44 -5.67
CA PHE A 183 7.82 21.12 -6.27
C PHE A 183 6.46 20.44 -6.36
N HIS A 184 6.12 19.98 -7.55
CA HIS A 184 4.92 19.21 -7.82
C HIS A 184 5.34 17.82 -8.33
N ALA A 185 4.78 16.78 -7.73
CA ALA A 185 4.99 15.40 -8.16
C ALA A 185 3.63 14.76 -8.44
N SER A 186 3.47 14.19 -9.62
CA SER A 186 2.30 13.39 -9.98
C SER A 186 2.75 12.05 -10.53
N GLN A 187 1.90 11.04 -10.35
CA GLN A 187 2.15 9.71 -10.91
C GLN A 187 0.93 9.19 -11.65
N LYS A 188 1.19 8.47 -12.73
CA LYS A 188 0.19 7.85 -13.59
C LYS A 188 0.64 6.44 -13.92
N ARG A 189 -0.21 5.46 -13.64
CA ARG A 189 0.05 4.07 -14.06
C ARG A 189 -0.30 3.90 -15.53
N ASN A 190 0.64 3.32 -16.29
CA ASN A 190 0.37 2.98 -17.67
C ASN A 190 -0.59 1.78 -17.70
N ARG A 191 -1.77 1.97 -18.33
CA ARG A 191 -2.79 0.91 -18.43
C ARG A 191 -2.37 -0.23 -19.35
N GLU A 192 -1.55 0.06 -20.35
CA GLU A 192 -1.06 -0.91 -21.33
C GLU A 192 0.18 -1.65 -20.80
N GLN A 193 0.94 -1.01 -19.91
CA GLN A 193 2.15 -1.56 -19.29
C GLN A 193 2.05 -1.46 -17.76
N PRO A 194 1.30 -2.36 -17.09
CA PRO A 194 0.98 -2.23 -15.67
C PRO A 194 2.20 -2.30 -14.74
N MET A 195 3.33 -2.80 -15.25
CA MET A 195 4.61 -2.85 -14.55
C MET A 195 5.35 -1.51 -14.57
N LEU A 196 4.88 -0.53 -15.35
CA LEU A 196 5.48 0.79 -15.50
C LEU A 196 4.58 1.87 -14.93
N ILE A 197 5.22 2.78 -14.21
CA ILE A 197 4.62 4.00 -13.66
C ILE A 197 5.34 5.17 -14.32
N GLU A 198 4.54 6.09 -14.85
CA GLU A 198 5.03 7.39 -15.29
C GLU A 198 4.94 8.35 -14.11
N PHE A 199 6.05 9.01 -13.80
CA PHE A 199 6.11 10.08 -12.82
C PHE A 199 6.42 11.39 -13.53
N THR A 200 5.67 12.43 -13.23
CA THR A 200 5.93 13.79 -13.68
C THR A 200 6.29 14.63 -12.47
N HIS A 201 7.48 15.21 -12.49
CA HIS A 201 7.94 16.14 -11.47
C HIS A 201 8.17 17.50 -12.08
N GLU A 202 7.66 18.55 -11.43
CA GLU A 202 7.85 19.94 -11.83
C GLU A 202 8.47 20.70 -10.66
N LEU A 203 9.66 21.25 -10.87
CA LEU A 203 10.36 22.10 -9.91
C LEU A 203 10.43 23.50 -10.50
N LEU A 204 9.68 24.42 -9.91
CA LEU A 204 9.82 25.83 -10.20
C LEU A 204 10.82 26.47 -9.23
N LEU A 205 11.81 27.16 -9.77
CA LEU A 205 12.77 27.98 -9.03
C LEU A 205 12.68 29.44 -9.48
N GLY A 206 12.78 30.37 -8.55
CA GLY A 206 12.92 31.80 -8.84
C GLY A 206 12.25 32.69 -7.79
N GLU A 207 12.44 34.00 -7.93
CA GLU A 207 11.74 34.99 -7.12
C GLU A 207 10.51 35.53 -7.86
N LEU A 208 9.63 36.20 -7.11
CA LEU A 208 8.39 36.71 -7.67
C LEU A 208 8.65 37.71 -8.81
N ASP A 209 9.58 38.64 -8.56
CA ASP A 209 9.89 39.77 -9.44
C ASP A 209 11.10 39.50 -10.37
N GLY A 210 11.58 38.26 -10.45
CA GLY A 210 12.78 37.88 -11.19
C GLY A 210 12.54 36.82 -12.26
N ASP A 211 13.59 36.47 -13.00
CA ASP A 211 13.58 35.34 -13.92
C ASP A 211 13.28 34.05 -13.16
N ARG A 212 12.26 33.32 -13.61
CA ARG A 212 11.91 32.01 -13.06
C ARG A 212 12.32 30.93 -14.04
N GLN A 213 12.65 29.76 -13.50
CA GLN A 213 12.94 28.57 -14.29
C GLN A 213 12.07 27.44 -13.78
N ILE A 214 11.39 26.75 -14.71
CA ILE A 214 10.68 25.52 -14.40
C ILE A 214 11.46 24.36 -14.99
N TYR A 215 11.75 23.37 -14.17
CA TYR A 215 12.32 22.09 -14.57
C TYR A 215 11.21 21.05 -14.53
N THR A 216 11.03 20.32 -15.63
CA THR A 216 10.11 19.20 -15.70
C THR A 216 10.91 17.93 -15.93
N ALA A 217 10.67 16.92 -15.11
CA ALA A 217 11.26 15.59 -15.25
C ALA A 217 10.15 14.55 -15.37
N ILE A 218 10.06 13.90 -16.54
CA ILE A 218 9.16 12.76 -16.77
C ILE A 218 9.98 11.48 -16.69
N THR A 219 9.65 10.61 -15.74
CA THR A 219 10.36 9.35 -15.51
C THR A 219 9.43 8.17 -15.74
N HIS A 220 9.81 7.25 -16.61
CA HIS A 220 9.18 5.93 -16.67
C HIS A 220 9.97 4.99 -15.77
N SER A 221 9.28 4.39 -14.82
CA SER A 221 9.90 3.58 -13.78
C SER A 221 9.16 2.28 -13.57
N ARG A 222 9.90 1.21 -13.29
CA ARG A 222 9.32 -0.06 -12.87
C ARG A 222 8.64 0.10 -11.52
N ASP A 223 7.43 -0.45 -11.35
CA ASP A 223 6.82 -0.64 -10.01
C ASP A 223 7.50 -1.79 -9.26
N ASP A 224 8.83 -1.77 -9.21
CA ASP A 224 9.61 -2.57 -8.30
C ASP A 224 9.73 -1.85 -6.95
N HIS A 225 10.28 -2.56 -5.96
CA HIS A 225 10.43 -1.97 -4.64
C HIS A 225 11.35 -0.73 -4.64
N THR A 226 12.13 -0.46 -5.69
CA THR A 226 13.11 0.63 -5.79
C THR A 226 12.67 1.79 -6.69
N LEU A 227 11.59 1.64 -7.46
CA LEU A 227 11.27 2.54 -8.56
C LEU A 227 12.48 2.72 -9.50
N THR A 228 12.94 1.60 -10.09
CA THR A 228 14.05 1.64 -11.06
C THR A 228 13.65 2.40 -12.33
N PRO A 229 14.37 3.47 -12.72
CA PRO A 229 14.05 4.21 -13.94
C PRO A 229 14.45 3.41 -15.18
N GLU A 230 13.58 3.38 -16.18
CA GLU A 230 13.89 2.88 -17.54
C GLU A 230 14.14 4.03 -18.51
N TRP A 231 13.51 5.18 -18.26
CA TRP A 231 13.61 6.35 -19.12
C TRP A 231 13.37 7.62 -18.32
N LEU A 232 14.08 8.68 -18.67
CA LEU A 232 14.01 10.00 -18.05
C LEU A 232 14.11 11.09 -19.12
N LEU A 233 13.10 11.93 -19.19
CA LEU A 233 13.11 13.18 -19.95
C LEU A 233 13.18 14.34 -18.98
N ILE A 234 14.16 15.21 -19.19
CA ILE A 234 14.31 16.46 -18.45
C ILE A 234 14.14 17.61 -19.43
N SER A 235 13.28 18.56 -19.10
CA SER A 235 13.19 19.84 -19.80
C SER A 235 13.28 20.99 -18.81
N SER A 236 13.80 22.12 -19.26
CA SER A 236 13.75 23.36 -18.50
C SER A 236 13.28 24.51 -19.37
N ASP A 237 12.38 25.34 -18.85
CA ASP A 237 11.93 26.56 -19.51
C ASP A 237 12.22 27.77 -18.62
N SER A 238 12.65 28.88 -19.24
CA SER A 238 12.64 30.19 -18.60
C SER A 238 11.24 30.78 -18.67
N ILE A 239 10.76 31.32 -17.56
CA ILE A 239 9.47 31.99 -17.43
C ILE A 239 9.76 33.44 -17.03
N THR A 240 9.42 34.37 -17.94
CA THR A 240 9.34 35.80 -17.65
C THR A 240 7.87 36.22 -17.63
N SER A 241 7.59 37.46 -17.21
CA SER A 241 6.24 38.04 -17.23
C SER A 241 5.58 38.02 -18.62
N GLU A 242 6.38 38.00 -19.69
CA GLU A 242 5.92 38.15 -21.07
C GLU A 242 5.97 36.83 -21.87
N LYS A 243 6.78 35.85 -21.46
CA LYS A 243 7.02 34.65 -22.30
C LYS A 243 7.59 33.46 -21.54
N ARG A 244 7.18 32.26 -21.97
CA ARG A 244 7.86 30.98 -21.67
C ARG A 244 8.81 30.62 -22.81
N THR A 245 10.09 30.42 -22.50
CA THR A 245 11.13 30.11 -23.49
C THR A 245 11.82 28.80 -23.13
N PRO A 246 11.74 27.75 -23.96
CA PRO A 246 12.42 26.49 -23.69
C PRO A 246 13.93 26.67 -23.77
N LEU A 247 14.65 26.12 -22.78
CA LEU A 247 16.11 26.25 -22.65
C LEU A 247 16.83 24.94 -22.96
N ILE A 248 16.40 23.86 -22.32
CA ILE A 248 17.09 22.56 -22.38
C ILE A 248 16.03 21.47 -22.49
N LYS A 249 16.31 20.45 -23.30
CA LYS A 249 15.61 19.17 -23.32
C LYS A 249 16.66 18.06 -23.41
N ARG A 250 16.56 17.05 -22.55
CA ARG A 250 17.47 15.89 -22.52
C ARG A 250 16.67 14.61 -22.33
N GLU A 251 16.95 13.61 -23.14
CA GLU A 251 16.31 12.30 -23.07
C GLU A 251 17.33 11.20 -22.79
N ILE A 252 17.07 10.40 -21.75
CA ILE A 252 17.96 9.36 -21.26
C ILE A 252 17.19 8.05 -21.10
N GLY A 253 17.63 7.01 -21.81
CA GLY A 253 17.19 5.64 -21.58
C GLY A 253 18.18 4.91 -20.67
N PHE A 254 17.67 4.08 -19.75
CA PHE A 254 18.49 3.32 -18.81
C PHE A 254 18.35 1.82 -19.01
N ARG A 255 19.45 1.09 -18.78
CA ARG A 255 19.47 -0.37 -18.71
C ARG A 255 20.18 -0.82 -17.46
N LEU A 256 19.61 -1.81 -16.79
CA LEU A 256 20.25 -2.44 -15.64
C LEU A 256 21.50 -3.22 -16.08
N ASP A 257 22.62 -2.92 -15.43
CA ASP A 257 23.87 -3.66 -15.57
C ASP A 257 24.46 -3.93 -14.17
N ALA A 258 24.40 -5.19 -13.75
CA ALA A 258 24.91 -5.60 -12.44
C ALA A 258 26.45 -5.59 -12.35
N SER A 259 27.15 -5.49 -13.48
CA SER A 259 28.60 -5.64 -13.57
C SER A 259 29.35 -4.31 -13.59
N GLN A 260 28.68 -3.19 -13.84
CA GLN A 260 29.36 -1.93 -14.07
C GLN A 260 29.79 -1.18 -12.81
N ASN A 261 31.08 -0.85 -12.79
CA ASN A 261 31.68 0.11 -11.88
C ASN A 261 31.73 1.49 -12.57
N THR A 262 30.57 2.13 -12.74
CA THR A 262 30.47 3.50 -13.27
C THR A 262 31.11 4.50 -12.30
N ASN A 263 32.41 4.76 -12.42
CA ASN A 263 33.12 5.68 -11.51
C ASN A 263 32.95 7.16 -11.89
N ASP A 264 32.51 7.42 -13.13
CA ASP A 264 32.18 8.76 -13.61
C ASP A 264 30.65 8.92 -13.62
N GLY A 265 30.15 10.10 -13.23
CA GLY A 265 28.72 10.42 -13.31
C GLY A 265 28.13 10.06 -14.67
N ILE A 266 26.92 9.49 -14.67
CA ILE A 266 26.23 8.90 -15.84
C ILE A 266 26.34 9.80 -17.09
N LEU A 267 26.40 11.13 -16.93
CA LEU A 267 26.51 12.07 -18.05
C LEU A 267 27.58 13.16 -17.92
N ALA A 268 28.72 12.91 -17.25
CA ALA A 268 29.81 13.89 -17.06
C ALA A 268 30.43 14.47 -18.36
N LYS A 269 29.94 14.13 -19.57
CA LYS A 269 30.50 14.53 -20.87
C LYS A 269 29.47 15.02 -21.90
N GLY A 270 28.41 15.71 -21.48
CA GLY A 270 27.67 16.63 -22.36
C GLY A 270 26.99 16.01 -23.59
N LYS A 271 26.64 14.72 -23.58
CA LYS A 271 25.76 14.16 -24.62
C LYS A 271 24.33 14.60 -24.34
N SER A 272 23.71 15.27 -25.31
CA SER A 272 22.34 15.81 -25.18
C SER A 272 21.30 14.72 -25.01
N ASP A 273 21.58 13.52 -25.53
CA ASP A 273 20.68 12.37 -25.47
C ASP A 273 21.52 11.09 -25.39
N ALA A 274 21.06 10.12 -24.59
CA ALA A 274 21.70 8.82 -24.49
C ALA A 274 20.62 7.74 -24.39
N ALA A 275 20.50 6.92 -25.44
CA ALA A 275 19.78 5.67 -25.34
C ALA A 275 20.69 4.64 -24.68
N ASP A 276 20.19 3.93 -23.67
CA ASP A 276 20.82 2.73 -23.10
C ASP A 276 22.03 2.96 -22.16
N VAL A 277 21.90 3.90 -21.22
CA VAL A 277 22.88 4.09 -20.15
C VAL A 277 22.79 2.97 -19.10
N ALA A 278 23.91 2.27 -18.91
CA ALA A 278 24.04 1.25 -17.89
C ALA A 278 23.96 1.84 -16.48
N ILE A 279 23.04 1.31 -15.66
CA ILE A 279 22.89 1.69 -14.25
C ILE A 279 22.96 0.46 -13.34
N PRO A 280 23.54 0.57 -12.14
CA PRO A 280 23.57 -0.54 -11.19
C PRO A 280 22.17 -0.99 -10.77
N SER A 281 22.05 -2.19 -10.21
CA SER A 281 20.83 -2.62 -9.52
C SER A 281 20.46 -1.67 -8.37
N ALA A 282 19.17 -1.63 -8.03
CA ALA A 282 18.64 -0.80 -6.95
C ALA A 282 18.95 0.71 -7.11
N THR A 283 18.90 1.20 -8.35
CA THR A 283 19.05 2.61 -8.68
C THR A 283 17.68 3.28 -8.77
N THR A 284 17.55 4.50 -8.25
CA THR A 284 16.38 5.37 -8.41
C THR A 284 16.84 6.82 -8.67
N THR A 285 15.90 7.75 -8.86
CA THR A 285 16.23 9.19 -8.93
C THR A 285 15.88 9.88 -7.62
N ASP A 286 16.56 10.97 -7.32
CA ASP A 286 16.26 11.85 -6.17
C ASP A 286 14.82 12.37 -6.17
N PHE A 287 14.24 12.69 -7.33
CA PHE A 287 12.84 13.07 -7.45
C PHE A 287 11.90 11.89 -7.15
N LEU A 288 12.22 10.68 -7.64
CA LEU A 288 11.44 9.49 -7.30
C LEU A 288 11.46 9.15 -5.80
N LEU A 289 12.44 9.64 -5.02
CA LEU A 289 12.45 9.45 -3.57
C LEU A 289 11.25 10.08 -2.87
N PHE A 290 10.66 11.15 -3.43
CA PHE A 290 9.44 11.75 -2.88
C PHE A 290 8.27 10.75 -2.86
N SER A 291 8.23 9.83 -3.83
CA SER A 291 7.24 8.75 -3.87
C SER A 291 7.72 7.46 -3.21
N LEU A 292 9.02 7.13 -3.33
CA LEU A 292 9.58 5.90 -2.80
C LEU A 292 9.57 5.85 -1.26
N ILE A 293 9.83 6.99 -0.61
CA ILE A 293 9.93 7.05 0.85
C ILE A 293 8.59 6.73 1.53
N GLU A 294 7.47 7.11 0.91
CA GLU A 294 6.11 6.79 1.38
C GLU A 294 5.86 5.27 1.44
N LYS A 295 6.55 4.48 0.61
CA LYS A 295 6.45 3.01 0.59
C LYS A 295 7.33 2.31 1.65
N MET A 296 8.18 3.03 2.37
CA MET A 296 9.12 2.43 3.33
C MET A 296 8.48 2.16 4.70
N PRO A 297 8.78 1.01 5.36
CA PRO A 297 8.14 0.65 6.62
C PRO A 297 8.67 1.44 7.82
N PHE A 298 7.77 1.83 8.73
CA PHE A 298 8.12 2.43 10.03
C PHE A 298 8.60 1.38 11.04
N LYS A 299 9.72 0.71 10.74
CA LYS A 299 10.28 -0.37 11.55
C LYS A 299 11.63 0.02 12.15
N LYS A 300 11.77 -0.08 13.47
CA LYS A 300 13.06 0.15 14.16
C LYS A 300 14.16 -0.71 13.54
N GLY A 301 15.28 -0.10 13.18
CA GLY A 301 16.40 -0.76 12.51
C GLY A 301 16.20 -0.98 11.00
N PHE A 302 15.11 -0.47 10.41
CA PHE A 302 14.99 -0.48 8.95
C PHE A 302 16.07 0.39 8.32
N SER A 303 16.76 -0.19 7.33
CA SER A 303 17.79 0.45 6.54
C SER A 303 17.73 -0.12 5.13
N ARG A 304 17.95 0.73 4.13
CA ARG A 304 18.00 0.33 2.73
C ARG A 304 19.15 1.03 2.03
N SER A 305 19.97 0.26 1.32
CA SER A 305 20.97 0.81 0.40
C SER A 305 20.39 0.90 -0.99
N LEU A 306 20.67 1.99 -1.68
CA LEU A 306 20.30 2.24 -3.07
C LEU A 306 21.37 3.08 -3.76
N ASN A 307 21.25 3.22 -5.08
CA ASN A 307 21.99 4.21 -5.85
C ASN A 307 21.02 5.30 -6.28
N LEU A 308 21.50 6.55 -6.32
CA LEU A 308 20.68 7.71 -6.59
C LEU A 308 21.20 8.46 -7.80
N ILE A 309 20.34 8.73 -8.76
CA ILE A 309 20.62 9.66 -9.85
C ILE A 309 20.10 11.02 -9.43
N GLU A 310 20.98 12.01 -9.38
CA GLU A 310 20.60 13.41 -9.23
C GLU A 310 19.87 13.86 -10.49
N THR A 311 18.56 14.08 -10.45
CA THR A 311 17.73 14.16 -11.66
C THR A 311 18.21 15.27 -12.59
N LEU A 312 18.55 16.44 -12.06
CA LEU A 312 18.93 17.59 -12.90
C LEU A 312 20.40 17.56 -13.34
N GLU A 313 21.28 16.96 -12.54
CA GLU A 313 22.72 16.89 -12.83
C GLU A 313 23.14 15.61 -13.56
N LEU A 314 22.28 14.59 -13.51
CA LEU A 314 22.50 13.24 -14.06
C LEU A 314 23.77 12.59 -13.51
N HIS A 315 24.06 12.89 -12.24
CA HIS A 315 25.17 12.33 -11.48
C HIS A 315 24.70 11.12 -10.67
N LEU A 316 25.46 10.02 -10.72
CA LEU A 316 25.15 8.80 -10.00
C LEU A 316 25.88 8.77 -8.65
N LYS A 317 25.12 8.91 -7.58
CA LYS A 317 25.54 8.73 -6.20
C LYS A 317 25.33 7.28 -5.76
N LYS A 318 26.43 6.55 -5.53
CA LYS A 318 26.38 5.14 -5.14
C LYS A 318 26.27 4.95 -3.63
N ASN A 319 25.71 3.81 -3.22
CA ASN A 319 25.67 3.37 -1.82
C ASN A 319 25.03 4.39 -0.87
N VAL A 320 23.99 5.07 -1.34
CA VAL A 320 23.16 5.93 -0.50
C VAL A 320 22.32 5.04 0.41
N VAL A 321 22.33 5.35 1.71
CA VAL A 321 21.63 4.55 2.72
C VAL A 321 20.52 5.37 3.36
N ILE A 322 19.28 4.90 3.20
CA ILE A 322 18.09 5.46 3.85
C ILE A 322 17.76 4.63 5.08
N ARG A 323 17.63 5.28 6.24
CA ARG A 323 17.35 4.62 7.53
C ARG A 323 16.15 5.25 8.22
N TYR A 324 15.32 4.42 8.82
CA TYR A 324 14.25 4.90 9.70
C TYR A 324 14.81 5.26 11.07
N ALA A 325 14.69 6.53 11.46
CA ALA A 325 15.26 7.09 12.68
C ALA A 325 14.28 7.11 13.86
N GLY A 326 13.01 6.75 13.65
CA GLY A 326 11.97 6.83 14.68
C GLY A 326 11.05 8.03 14.48
N LYS A 327 10.33 8.40 15.54
CA LYS A 327 9.53 9.63 15.56
C LYS A 327 10.37 10.81 16.02
N ASP A 328 10.18 11.95 15.38
CA ASP A 328 10.85 13.21 15.70
C ASP A 328 9.91 14.09 16.54
N THR A 329 10.19 14.20 17.85
CA THR A 329 9.34 14.97 18.78
C THR A 329 9.37 16.46 18.48
N ASP A 330 10.45 16.95 17.87
CA ASP A 330 10.62 18.37 17.57
C ASP A 330 9.89 18.74 16.27
N ASN A 331 9.62 17.77 15.39
CA ASN A 331 8.86 17.95 14.16
C ASN A 331 7.50 17.25 14.24
N GLN A 332 6.62 17.74 15.11
CA GLN A 332 5.21 17.33 15.22
C GLN A 332 4.99 15.81 15.41
N ASN A 333 5.96 15.10 15.99
CA ASN A 333 5.91 13.65 16.19
C ASN A 333 5.78 12.85 14.87
N LEU A 334 6.34 13.39 13.78
CA LEU A 334 6.40 12.75 12.47
C LEU A 334 7.45 11.63 12.43
N HIS A 335 7.25 10.66 11.54
CA HIS A 335 8.18 9.57 11.26
C HIS A 335 9.35 10.07 10.41
N LYS A 336 10.58 9.87 10.91
CA LYS A 336 11.79 10.40 10.30
C LYS A 336 12.58 9.32 9.56
N PHE A 337 12.98 9.60 8.33
CA PHE A 337 14.00 8.86 7.60
C PHE A 337 15.19 9.76 7.31
N ILE A 338 16.38 9.19 7.46
CA ILE A 338 17.65 9.89 7.24
C ILE A 338 18.37 9.20 6.09
N GLU A 339 18.76 9.98 5.11
CA GLU A 339 19.66 9.59 4.05
C GLU A 339 21.11 9.88 4.45
N SER A 340 22.00 8.94 4.20
CA SER A 340 23.42 9.04 4.52
C SER A 340 24.27 8.49 3.35
N GLY A 341 25.49 9.03 3.21
CA GLY A 341 26.41 8.70 2.13
C GLY A 341 26.78 9.95 1.32
N PRO A 342 26.95 9.84 -0.01
CA PRO A 342 27.31 10.97 -0.86
C PRO A 342 26.17 11.98 -1.11
N ALA A 343 24.93 11.64 -0.78
CA ALA A 343 23.83 12.60 -0.65
C ALA A 343 23.31 12.64 0.79
N GLN A 344 22.70 13.77 1.14
CA GLN A 344 22.22 14.07 2.48
C GLN A 344 20.84 14.69 2.39
N ALA A 345 19.85 13.93 2.85
CA ALA A 345 18.47 14.37 2.96
C ALA A 345 17.83 13.78 4.21
N THR A 346 16.79 14.44 4.70
CA THR A 346 15.95 13.94 5.79
C THR A 346 14.49 14.10 5.39
N TYR A 347 13.70 13.06 5.62
CA TYR A 347 12.30 12.97 5.22
C TYR A 347 11.43 12.78 6.45
N TRP A 348 10.34 13.53 6.55
CA TRP A 348 9.35 13.38 7.61
C TRP A 348 8.00 12.99 7.03
N LEU A 349 7.42 11.91 7.55
CA LEU A 349 6.14 11.36 7.12
C LEU A 349 5.14 11.33 8.28
N ASN A 350 3.85 11.47 7.97
CA ASN A 350 2.81 11.28 8.98
C ASN A 350 2.49 9.78 9.20
N ASN A 351 1.55 9.48 10.12
CA ASN A 351 1.17 8.09 10.43
C ASN A 351 0.51 7.35 9.24
N GLN A 352 0.07 8.08 8.22
CA GLN A 352 -0.54 7.55 6.99
C GLN A 352 0.49 7.36 5.87
N HIS A 353 1.79 7.39 6.19
CA HIS A 353 2.87 7.28 5.20
C HIS A 353 2.88 8.41 4.16
N ARG A 354 2.26 9.55 4.46
CA ARG A 354 2.34 10.72 3.58
C ARG A 354 3.59 11.54 3.91
N LEU A 355 4.40 11.81 2.92
CA LEU A 355 5.56 12.69 3.01
C LEU A 355 5.08 14.11 3.32
N MET A 356 5.58 14.70 4.40
CA MET A 356 5.17 16.02 4.88
C MET A 356 6.27 17.06 4.68
N GLU A 357 7.54 16.64 4.82
CA GLU A 357 8.67 17.56 4.73
C GLU A 357 9.93 16.82 4.26
N VAL A 358 10.74 17.50 3.45
CA VAL A 358 12.08 17.05 3.02
C VAL A 358 13.08 18.16 3.29
N HIS A 359 14.16 17.85 3.99
CA HIS A 359 15.35 18.71 4.09
C HIS A 359 16.43 18.10 3.22
N TRP A 360 17.00 18.87 2.31
CA TRP A 360 17.95 18.40 1.32
C TRP A 360 19.18 19.31 1.32
N ASP A 361 20.38 18.72 1.39
CA ASP A 361 21.69 19.39 1.38
C ASP A 361 21.86 20.47 2.47
N GLY A 362 21.04 20.39 3.53
CA GLY A 362 21.09 21.27 4.71
C GLY A 362 20.41 22.62 4.56
N ASP A 363 20.21 23.15 3.35
CA ASP A 363 19.68 24.49 3.12
C ASP A 363 18.37 24.54 2.32
N LYS A 364 18.00 23.43 1.68
CA LYS A 364 16.77 23.29 0.89
C LYS A 364 15.71 22.56 1.70
N VAL A 365 14.50 23.11 1.70
CA VAL A 365 13.36 22.53 2.42
C VAL A 365 12.15 22.48 1.50
N PHE A 366 11.51 21.30 1.43
CA PHE A 366 10.24 21.10 0.75
C PHE A 366 9.19 20.80 1.81
N LYS A 367 8.16 21.64 1.93
CA LYS A 367 7.05 21.43 2.88
C LYS A 367 5.79 21.13 2.11
N ARG A 368 5.11 20.05 2.45
CA ARG A 368 3.86 19.65 1.80
C ARG A 368 2.84 20.77 1.96
N SER A 369 2.21 21.10 0.85
CA SER A 369 1.23 22.17 0.73
C SER A 369 0.07 21.72 -0.16
N THR A 370 -0.90 22.59 -0.35
CA THR A 370 -1.88 22.48 -1.42
C THR A 370 -1.34 23.08 -2.73
N GLN A 371 -1.98 22.78 -3.85
CA GLN A 371 -1.72 23.47 -5.12
C GLN A 371 -1.90 24.99 -4.97
N ALA A 372 -2.98 25.42 -4.32
CA ALA A 372 -3.26 26.85 -4.13
C ALA A 372 -2.13 27.56 -3.38
N GLU A 373 -1.65 26.99 -2.27
CA GLU A 373 -0.54 27.52 -1.47
C GLU A 373 0.79 27.50 -2.23
N ALA A 374 1.12 26.39 -2.90
CA ALA A 374 2.34 26.27 -3.70
C ALA A 374 2.37 27.28 -4.86
N MET A 375 1.21 27.48 -5.49
CA MET A 375 1.05 28.42 -6.58
C MET A 375 0.92 29.87 -6.09
N THR A 376 0.60 30.14 -4.81
CA THR A 376 0.62 31.52 -4.30
C THR A 376 2.04 32.08 -4.28
N THR A 377 3.06 31.22 -4.20
CA THR A 377 4.46 31.60 -4.42
C THR A 377 4.73 32.22 -5.81
N LEU A 378 3.79 32.09 -6.76
CA LEU A 378 3.87 32.67 -8.09
C LEU A 378 3.27 34.07 -8.20
N GLN A 379 2.46 34.50 -7.22
CA GLN A 379 1.70 35.76 -7.20
C GLN A 379 2.26 36.75 -6.19
#